data_AF-A0A2W0A039-F1
#
_entry.id   AF-A0A2W0A039-F1
#
_cell.length_a   1.000
_cell.length_b   1.000
_cell.length_c   1.000
_cell.angle_alpha   90.00
_cell.angle_beta   90.00
_cell.angle_gamma   90.00
#
_symmetry.space_group_name_H-M   'P 1'
#
loop_
_entity.id
_entity.type
_entity.pdbx_description
1 polymer ?
#
loop_
_entity_poly.entity_id
_entity_poly.type
_entity_poly.pdbx_seq_one_letter_code
_entity_poly.pdbx_strand_id
1 'polypeptide(L)'
;MQKIAILYDASQAVLSTFDLDEVLQRILVIACDYFHLKNVAILLLDEPTQELCVRSQIGWDKGCDQVRMAVGQGITGTAAKLKRPVYAPDVSKDLRYVCSATGTRSEVAIPLMVRDEVVGVLDCQSENLNHFDNHTIDLLTLFSTQASMALQNARLYSLERRRAQQLEAINAIAQQTTAVLDVKELLIKVCSLIQQAFQVSHVSVLLREEDDLVLRAHHGSLTPRTVEGGRLSAATGLWGQALSAGKTVIEDDVRTVPEYVGLYTESGSRMCIPLVSFGQTLGALLLDNVEPKAFRSGDVQSLESVADICATAIQNANYVERVRQLAYVDGLTGIFNRRFFELRISEEMERARRFQTGMAVIMVDIDHFKRLNDEFGHLLGDEVLRQVSSIFHQQLRKIDVVCRYGGEEFSILLSQTNLQHAVSVAEKLRRMVETWQFPGVPRPVTISAGAATYPDHGTTRDDLVKAADAGLYAAKQAGRNRVFLAPVGGKSSAAAGSQ
;
A
#
# COMPACT_ATOMS: atom_id res chain seq x y z
N MET A 1 -26.24 53.95 -9.46
CA MET A 1 -25.54 53.01 -10.35
C MET A 1 -24.28 52.41 -9.70
N GLN A 2 -23.42 53.18 -9.01
CA GLN A 2 -22.19 52.67 -8.36
C GLN A 2 -22.38 51.49 -7.39
N LYS A 3 -23.37 51.53 -6.48
CA LYS A 3 -23.67 50.40 -5.55
C LYS A 3 -24.01 49.08 -6.26
N ILE A 4 -24.60 49.14 -7.46
CA ILE A 4 -25.02 47.96 -8.22
C ILE A 4 -23.82 47.30 -8.91
N ALA A 5 -22.82 48.08 -9.34
CA ALA A 5 -21.62 47.58 -10.00
C ALA A 5 -20.73 46.76 -9.04
N ILE A 6 -20.46 47.26 -7.82
CA ILE A 6 -19.69 46.51 -6.80
C ILE A 6 -20.36 45.17 -6.48
N LEU A 7 -21.68 45.19 -6.28
CA LEU A 7 -22.45 43.99 -5.96
C LEU A 7 -22.43 43.00 -7.12
N TYR A 8 -22.48 43.49 -8.36
CA TYR A 8 -22.40 42.66 -9.56
C TYR A 8 -21.02 42.02 -9.73
N ASP A 9 -19.94 42.79 -9.53
CA ASP A 9 -18.56 42.30 -9.65
C ASP A 9 -18.19 41.31 -8.53
N ALA A 10 -18.63 41.60 -7.28
CA ALA A 10 -18.52 40.66 -6.18
C ALA A 10 -19.34 39.38 -6.44
N SER A 11 -20.54 39.51 -7.00
CA SER A 11 -21.37 38.36 -7.40
C SER A 11 -20.78 37.56 -8.57
N GLN A 12 -20.05 38.19 -9.49
CA GLN A 12 -19.32 37.50 -10.56
C GLN A 12 -18.11 36.74 -10.03
N ALA A 13 -17.40 37.30 -9.03
CA ALA A 13 -16.35 36.59 -8.33
C ALA A 13 -16.89 35.34 -7.60
N VAL A 14 -18.08 35.41 -7.01
CA VAL A 14 -18.80 34.26 -6.40
C VAL A 14 -19.07 33.14 -7.42
N LEU A 15 -19.28 33.48 -8.70
CA LEU A 15 -19.73 32.53 -9.73
C LEU A 15 -18.59 31.92 -10.58
N SER A 16 -17.39 32.47 -10.52
CA SER A 16 -16.35 32.16 -11.53
C SER A 16 -15.20 31.29 -11.04
N THR A 17 -15.05 31.05 -9.72
CA THR A 17 -14.04 30.12 -9.21
C THR A 17 -14.49 29.39 -7.94
N PHE A 18 -14.16 28.10 -7.83
CA PHE A 18 -14.43 27.27 -6.66
C PHE A 18 -13.19 27.01 -5.77
N ASP A 19 -12.05 27.60 -6.14
CA ASP A 19 -10.80 27.53 -5.37
C ASP A 19 -10.77 28.65 -4.32
N LEU A 20 -10.53 28.30 -3.05
CA LEU A 20 -10.57 29.26 -1.95
C LEU A 20 -9.51 30.36 -2.08
N ASP A 21 -8.29 30.02 -2.49
CA ASP A 21 -7.17 30.96 -2.55
C ASP A 21 -7.38 31.95 -3.71
N GLU A 22 -7.89 31.47 -4.84
CA GLU A 22 -8.23 32.33 -5.97
C GLU A 22 -9.39 33.28 -5.62
N VAL A 23 -10.42 32.80 -4.93
CA VAL A 23 -11.54 33.64 -4.47
C VAL A 23 -11.07 34.72 -3.49
N LEU A 24 -10.24 34.37 -2.51
CA LEU A 24 -9.65 35.31 -1.56
C LEU A 24 -8.86 36.40 -2.29
N GLN A 25 -7.98 36.01 -3.22
CA GLN A 25 -7.17 36.96 -3.99
C GLN A 25 -8.05 37.91 -4.82
N ARG A 26 -9.12 37.39 -5.43
CA ARG A 26 -10.04 38.21 -6.24
C ARG A 26 -10.82 39.21 -5.40
N ILE A 27 -11.29 38.81 -4.21
CA ILE A 27 -11.95 39.72 -3.26
C ILE A 27 -11.02 40.87 -2.91
N LEU A 28 -9.74 40.58 -2.64
CA LEU A 28 -8.77 41.64 -2.34
C LEU A 28 -8.51 42.58 -3.52
N VAL A 29 -8.33 42.05 -4.73
CA VAL A 29 -8.12 42.88 -5.92
C VAL A 29 -9.31 43.82 -6.14
N ILE A 30 -10.54 43.31 -6.03
CA ILE A 30 -11.75 44.14 -6.15
C ILE A 30 -11.80 45.21 -5.06
N ALA A 31 -11.45 44.86 -3.82
CA ALA A 31 -11.42 45.81 -2.72
C ALA A 31 -10.36 46.91 -2.94
N CYS A 32 -9.15 46.54 -3.36
CA CYS A 32 -8.07 47.48 -3.68
C CYS A 32 -8.46 48.42 -4.83
N ASP A 33 -8.95 47.87 -5.94
CA ASP A 33 -9.23 48.65 -7.15
C ASP A 33 -10.42 49.59 -6.95
N TYR A 34 -11.50 49.10 -6.33
CA TYR A 34 -12.73 49.88 -6.16
C TYR A 34 -12.62 50.96 -5.08
N PHE A 35 -11.99 50.63 -3.95
CA PHE A 35 -11.87 51.56 -2.82
C PHE A 35 -10.55 52.35 -2.82
N HIS A 36 -9.70 52.14 -3.84
CA HIS A 36 -8.39 52.77 -3.99
C HIS A 36 -7.49 52.56 -2.76
N LEU A 37 -7.53 51.36 -2.20
CA LEU A 37 -6.77 50.96 -1.02
C LEU A 37 -5.47 50.29 -1.43
N LYS A 38 -4.38 50.69 -0.77
CA LYS A 38 -3.06 50.07 -0.99
C LYS A 38 -2.88 48.78 -0.19
N ASN A 39 -3.44 48.75 1.02
CA ASN A 39 -3.20 47.70 2.01
C ASN A 39 -4.55 47.07 2.39
N VAL A 40 -4.86 45.88 1.84
CA VAL A 40 -6.04 45.09 2.19
C VAL A 40 -5.72 43.62 2.45
N ALA A 41 -6.16 43.09 3.58
CA ALA A 41 -5.93 41.70 3.97
C ALA A 41 -7.23 41.00 4.37
N ILE A 42 -7.27 39.68 4.17
CA ILE A 42 -8.32 38.81 4.71
C ILE A 42 -7.69 37.88 5.73
N LEU A 43 -8.23 37.96 6.95
CA LEU A 43 -7.90 37.04 8.03
C LEU A 43 -9.04 36.04 8.19
N LEU A 44 -8.75 34.74 8.21
CA LEU A 44 -9.76 33.72 8.48
C LEU A 44 -9.68 33.26 9.93
N LEU A 45 -10.84 32.99 10.53
CA LEU A 45 -10.94 32.47 11.88
C LEU A 45 -10.62 30.97 11.89
N ASP A 46 -9.67 30.57 12.71
CA ASP A 46 -9.41 29.18 13.08
C ASP A 46 -10.26 28.83 14.30
N GLU A 47 -11.38 28.12 14.07
CA GLU A 47 -12.38 27.80 15.10
C GLU A 47 -11.80 27.07 16.33
N PRO A 48 -10.92 26.04 16.19
CA PRO A 48 -10.29 25.36 17.32
C PRO A 48 -9.47 26.27 18.24
N THR A 49 -8.68 27.19 17.67
CA THR A 49 -7.74 28.03 18.43
C THR A 49 -8.32 29.40 18.81
N GLN A 50 -9.45 29.79 18.18
CA GLN A 50 -10.03 31.13 18.27
C GLN A 50 -9.02 32.23 17.88
N GLU A 51 -8.19 31.93 16.88
CA GLU A 51 -7.21 32.85 16.31
C GLU A 51 -7.59 33.25 14.88
N LEU A 52 -7.43 34.54 14.55
CA LEU A 52 -7.47 35.05 13.19
C LEU A 52 -6.08 34.90 12.57
N CYS A 53 -6.02 34.21 11.43
CA CYS A 53 -4.79 34.02 10.66
C CYS A 53 -4.91 34.76 9.34
N VAL A 54 -3.89 35.55 8.97
CA VAL A 54 -3.81 36.14 7.62
C VAL A 54 -3.78 35.03 6.58
N ARG A 55 -4.68 35.10 5.58
CA ARG A 55 -4.76 34.10 4.50
C ARG A 55 -4.46 34.65 3.14
N SER A 56 -4.77 35.92 2.90
CA SER A 56 -4.40 36.62 1.68
C SER A 56 -4.24 38.10 2.01
N GLN A 57 -3.34 38.79 1.31
CA GLN A 57 -3.05 40.21 1.53
C GLN A 57 -2.49 40.87 0.27
N ILE A 58 -2.72 42.17 0.12
CA ILE A 58 -2.13 43.03 -0.92
C ILE A 58 -1.56 44.28 -0.24
N GLY A 59 -0.31 44.64 -0.52
CA GLY A 59 0.30 45.90 -0.04
C GLY A 59 1.22 45.81 1.18
N TRP A 60 1.45 44.61 1.73
CA TRP A 60 2.37 44.40 2.87
C TRP A 60 3.80 44.05 2.42
N ASP A 61 4.76 44.38 3.28
CA ASP A 61 6.14 43.92 3.18
C ASP A 61 6.23 42.39 3.40
N LYS A 62 7.20 41.75 2.73
CA LYS A 62 7.45 40.30 2.85
C LYS A 62 7.67 39.90 4.32
N GLY A 63 6.88 38.95 4.82
CA GLY A 63 7.04 38.35 6.17
C GLY A 63 5.89 38.59 7.14
N CYS A 64 4.86 39.37 6.76
CA CYS A 64 3.64 39.57 7.56
C CYS A 64 2.61 38.43 7.44
N ASP A 65 2.89 37.45 6.58
CA ASP A 65 1.99 36.38 6.13
C ASP A 65 1.67 35.33 7.22
N GLN A 66 2.35 35.41 8.38
CA GLN A 66 2.21 34.47 9.50
C GLN A 66 1.64 35.10 10.78
N VAL A 67 1.14 36.34 10.72
CA VAL A 67 0.55 36.98 11.89
C VAL A 67 -0.72 36.26 12.31
N ARG A 68 -0.73 35.83 13.58
CA ARG A 68 -1.90 35.28 14.26
C ARG A 68 -2.30 36.22 15.39
N MET A 69 -3.61 36.39 15.58
CA MET A 69 -4.15 37.24 16.62
C MET A 69 -5.39 36.62 17.23
N ALA A 70 -5.50 36.66 18.56
CA ALA A 70 -6.67 36.12 19.23
C ALA A 70 -7.93 36.97 18.96
N VAL A 71 -9.10 36.34 18.98
CA VAL A 71 -10.36 37.09 18.96
C VAL A 71 -10.41 38.07 20.14
N GLY A 72 -10.69 39.34 19.85
CA GLY A 72 -10.66 40.46 20.80
C GLY A 72 -9.33 41.19 20.93
N GLN A 73 -8.26 40.73 20.27
CA GLN A 73 -6.97 41.42 20.18
C GLN A 73 -6.86 42.21 18.87
N GLY A 74 -6.25 43.39 18.89
CA GLY A 74 -6.14 44.19 17.66
C GLY A 74 -7.47 44.88 17.28
N ILE A 75 -7.42 45.71 16.25
CA ILE A 75 -8.62 46.29 15.63
C ILE A 75 -9.46 45.20 14.95
N THR A 76 -8.80 44.32 14.20
CA THR A 76 -9.35 43.14 13.53
C THR A 76 -9.97 42.11 14.48
N GLY A 77 -9.25 41.67 15.53
CA GLY A 77 -9.84 40.75 16.52
C GLY A 77 -10.97 41.41 17.32
N THR A 78 -10.93 42.72 17.56
CA THR A 78 -12.07 43.44 18.15
C THR A 78 -13.29 43.41 17.23
N ALA A 79 -13.12 43.60 15.91
CA ALA A 79 -14.21 43.52 14.94
C ALA A 79 -14.85 42.12 14.92
N ALA A 80 -14.04 41.06 14.96
CA ALA A 80 -14.52 39.69 15.10
C ALA A 80 -15.31 39.50 16.40
N LYS A 81 -14.77 39.94 17.54
CA LYS A 81 -15.43 39.81 18.84
C LYS A 81 -16.78 40.54 18.91
N LEU A 82 -16.85 41.74 18.35
CA LEU A 82 -18.06 42.58 18.40
C LEU A 82 -19.07 42.27 17.29
N LYS A 83 -18.70 41.45 16.29
CA LYS A 83 -19.52 41.14 15.11
C LYS A 83 -20.04 42.41 14.38
N ARG A 84 -19.22 43.48 14.39
CA ARG A 84 -19.50 44.75 13.69
C ARG A 84 -18.22 45.43 13.21
N PRO A 85 -18.28 46.33 12.21
CA PRO A 85 -17.13 47.11 11.78
C PRO A 85 -16.48 47.88 12.93
N VAL A 86 -15.16 47.92 12.96
CA VAL A 86 -14.36 48.72 13.90
C VAL A 86 -13.47 49.64 13.09
N TYR A 87 -13.60 50.94 13.33
CA TYR A 87 -12.84 51.96 12.63
C TYR A 87 -11.90 52.71 13.59
N ALA A 88 -10.63 52.80 13.21
CA ALA A 88 -9.61 53.62 13.84
C ALA A 88 -9.20 54.77 12.88
N PRO A 89 -9.71 56.00 13.10
CA PRO A 89 -9.39 57.14 12.23
C PRO A 89 -7.95 57.64 12.37
N ASP A 90 -7.30 57.32 13.49
CA ASP A 90 -5.89 57.60 13.76
C ASP A 90 -5.31 56.44 14.58
N VAL A 91 -4.63 55.51 13.91
CA VAL A 91 -4.10 54.30 14.56
C VAL A 91 -3.01 54.61 15.60
N SER A 92 -2.36 55.79 15.51
CA SER A 92 -1.37 56.22 16.51
C SER A 92 -2.01 56.56 17.87
N LYS A 93 -3.33 56.78 17.89
CA LYS A 93 -4.11 57.10 19.09
C LYS A 93 -4.97 55.94 19.58
N ASP A 94 -5.10 54.89 18.78
CA ASP A 94 -5.91 53.73 19.14
C ASP A 94 -5.04 52.66 19.80
N LEU A 95 -5.22 52.45 21.11
CA LEU A 95 -4.45 51.48 21.90
C LEU A 95 -4.63 50.03 21.45
N ARG A 96 -5.67 49.75 20.65
CA ARG A 96 -5.92 48.42 20.08
C ARG A 96 -5.08 48.18 18.83
N TYR A 97 -4.51 49.21 18.21
CA TYR A 97 -3.72 49.04 16.99
C TYR A 97 -2.48 48.19 17.27
N VAL A 98 -2.36 47.08 16.54
CA VAL A 98 -1.16 46.24 16.55
C VAL A 98 -0.45 46.54 15.24
N CYS A 99 0.75 47.15 15.34
CA CYS A 99 1.48 47.64 14.17
C CYS A 99 1.76 46.50 13.18
N SER A 100 1.06 46.51 12.05
CA SER A 100 1.14 45.46 11.02
C SER A 100 1.78 45.90 9.71
N ALA A 101 1.78 47.20 9.39
CA ALA A 101 2.38 47.76 8.17
C ALA A 101 3.02 49.12 8.43
N THR A 102 4.20 49.37 7.85
CA THR A 102 4.87 50.66 7.97
C THR A 102 4.11 51.72 7.17
N GLY A 103 3.56 52.73 7.84
CA GLY A 103 2.88 53.86 7.20
C GLY A 103 1.37 53.90 7.35
N THR A 104 0.73 52.88 7.94
CA THR A 104 -0.70 52.92 8.24
C THR A 104 -1.03 54.03 9.23
N ARG A 105 -2.01 54.86 8.88
CA ARG A 105 -2.49 55.99 9.68
C ARG A 105 -3.96 55.87 10.05
N SER A 106 -4.77 55.20 9.24
CA SER A 106 -6.12 54.78 9.61
C SER A 106 -6.42 53.36 9.14
N GLU A 107 -7.27 52.66 9.88
CA GLU A 107 -7.61 51.24 9.66
C GLU A 107 -9.10 51.04 9.88
N VAL A 108 -9.75 50.29 9.01
CA VAL A 108 -11.09 49.74 9.24
C VAL A 108 -11.07 48.23 9.11
N ALA A 109 -11.56 47.55 10.15
CA ALA A 109 -11.74 46.11 10.16
C ALA A 109 -13.23 45.77 10.08
N ILE A 110 -13.59 44.93 9.13
CA ILE A 110 -14.97 44.54 8.86
C ILE A 110 -15.11 43.04 9.01
N PRO A 111 -15.98 42.55 9.91
CA PRO A 111 -16.14 41.12 10.09
C PRO A 111 -16.80 40.50 8.85
N LEU A 112 -16.23 39.39 8.40
CA LEU A 112 -16.83 38.54 7.38
C LEU A 112 -17.80 37.58 8.07
N MET A 113 -19.09 37.76 7.78
CA MET A 113 -20.19 37.12 8.48
C MET A 113 -20.88 36.09 7.61
N VAL A 114 -21.10 34.91 8.17
CA VAL A 114 -21.96 33.88 7.60
C VAL A 114 -23.07 33.60 8.61
N ARG A 115 -24.30 33.99 8.25
CA ARG A 115 -25.42 34.05 9.21
C ARG A 115 -25.01 34.92 10.40
N ASP A 116 -24.99 34.36 11.61
CA ASP A 116 -24.62 35.07 12.83
C ASP A 116 -23.19 34.80 13.29
N GLU A 117 -22.38 34.05 12.51
CA GLU A 117 -21.00 33.69 12.89
C GLU A 117 -19.94 34.41 12.06
N VAL A 118 -18.81 34.70 12.70
CA VAL A 118 -17.66 35.33 12.07
C VAL A 118 -16.79 34.24 11.46
N VAL A 119 -16.62 34.29 10.14
CA VAL A 119 -15.71 33.38 9.43
C VAL A 119 -14.33 33.99 9.19
N GLY A 120 -14.22 35.31 9.35
CA GLY A 120 -12.97 36.05 9.18
C GLY A 120 -13.17 37.55 9.33
N VAL A 121 -12.15 38.32 8.93
CA VAL A 121 -12.14 39.78 8.96
C VAL A 121 -11.48 40.29 7.68
N LEU A 122 -12.13 41.25 7.02
CA LEU A 122 -11.54 42.08 5.98
C LEU A 122 -10.89 43.29 6.67
N ASP A 123 -9.56 43.36 6.58
CA ASP A 123 -8.75 44.45 7.10
C ASP A 123 -8.38 45.42 5.97
N CYS A 124 -8.71 46.69 6.14
CA CYS A 124 -8.47 47.74 5.16
C CYS A 124 -7.68 48.88 5.82
N GLN A 125 -6.48 49.17 5.29
CA GLN A 125 -5.56 50.15 5.86
C GLN A 125 -5.25 51.29 4.87
N SER A 126 -5.01 52.48 5.42
CA SER A 126 -4.67 53.68 4.63
C SER A 126 -3.53 54.47 5.26
N GLU A 127 -2.67 55.04 4.40
CA GLU A 127 -1.61 55.99 4.76
C GLU A 127 -2.15 57.39 5.07
N ASN A 128 -3.46 57.61 4.95
CA ASN A 128 -4.11 58.87 5.27
C ASN A 128 -4.82 58.79 6.63
N LEU A 129 -4.80 59.87 7.41
CA LEU A 129 -5.63 60.00 8.60
C LEU A 129 -7.09 60.14 8.20
N ASN A 130 -7.98 59.57 9.01
CA ASN A 130 -9.43 59.68 8.88
C ASN A 130 -9.92 59.37 7.44
N HIS A 131 -9.35 58.35 6.80
CA HIS A 131 -9.57 58.07 5.38
C HIS A 131 -10.97 57.52 5.07
N PHE A 132 -11.56 56.75 5.99
CA PHE A 132 -12.80 56.01 5.76
C PHE A 132 -13.97 56.77 6.37
N ASP A 133 -14.80 57.37 5.52
CA ASP A 133 -16.06 57.97 5.96
C ASP A 133 -17.15 56.91 6.16
N ASN A 134 -18.26 57.30 6.79
CA ASN A 134 -19.38 56.37 7.04
C ASN A 134 -19.92 55.74 5.74
N HIS A 135 -19.91 56.50 4.63
CA HIS A 135 -20.36 55.98 3.34
C HIS A 135 -19.46 54.84 2.83
N THR A 136 -18.15 55.01 2.95
CA THR A 136 -17.14 54.02 2.56
C THR A 136 -17.25 52.76 3.44
N ILE A 137 -17.44 52.94 4.75
CA ILE A 137 -17.62 51.82 5.70
C ILE A 137 -18.89 51.04 5.37
N ASP A 138 -20.01 51.71 5.04
CA ASP A 138 -21.25 51.06 4.62
C ASP A 138 -21.06 50.25 3.31
N LEU A 139 -20.34 50.81 2.34
CA LEU A 139 -20.04 50.13 1.08
C LEU A 139 -19.14 48.92 1.28
N LEU A 140 -18.08 49.05 2.08
CA LEU A 140 -17.20 47.93 2.42
C LEU A 140 -17.96 46.86 3.21
N THR A 141 -18.89 47.23 4.09
CA THR A 141 -19.74 46.28 4.83
C THR A 141 -20.65 45.51 3.87
N LEU A 142 -21.25 46.20 2.90
CA LEU A 142 -22.05 45.55 1.86
C LEU A 142 -21.21 44.59 1.00
N PHE A 143 -20.01 45.02 0.60
CA PHE A 143 -19.05 44.18 -0.11
C PHE A 143 -18.64 42.95 0.71
N SER A 144 -18.37 43.13 2.01
CA SER A 144 -17.99 42.06 2.94
C SER A 144 -19.07 40.98 3.04
N THR A 145 -20.35 41.34 2.92
CA THR A 145 -21.46 40.39 2.93
C THR A 145 -21.40 39.45 1.73
N GLN A 146 -21.15 40.00 0.54
CA GLN A 146 -21.00 39.19 -0.69
C GLN A 146 -19.71 38.35 -0.65
N ALA A 147 -18.61 38.94 -0.19
CA ALA A 147 -17.34 38.25 0.01
C ALA A 147 -17.49 37.06 0.98
N SER A 148 -18.23 37.24 2.07
CA SER A 148 -18.48 36.17 3.06
C SER A 148 -19.24 34.99 2.45
N MET A 149 -20.25 35.27 1.61
CA MET A 149 -20.97 34.22 0.87
C MET A 149 -20.07 33.48 -0.13
N ALA A 150 -19.22 34.20 -0.86
CA ALA A 150 -18.25 33.61 -1.79
C ALA A 150 -17.30 32.64 -1.06
N LEU A 151 -16.75 33.10 0.06
CA LEU A 151 -15.83 32.32 0.89
C LEU A 151 -16.49 31.07 1.47
N GLN A 152 -17.74 31.17 1.91
CA GLN A 152 -18.50 30.02 2.38
C GLN A 152 -18.66 28.97 1.27
N ASN A 153 -19.05 29.39 0.07
CA ASN A 153 -19.26 28.49 -1.06
C ASN A 153 -17.96 27.80 -1.49
N ALA A 154 -16.86 28.56 -1.61
CA ALA A 154 -15.56 28.01 -1.97
C ALA A 154 -15.04 27.01 -0.92
N ARG A 155 -15.23 27.31 0.37
CA ARG A 155 -14.84 26.42 1.48
C ARG A 155 -15.66 25.13 1.48
N LEU A 156 -16.98 25.21 1.29
CA LEU A 156 -17.85 24.04 1.18
C LEU A 156 -17.48 23.17 -0.03
N TYR A 157 -17.28 23.77 -1.20
CA TYR A 157 -16.91 23.04 -2.41
C TYR A 157 -15.54 22.36 -2.28
N SER A 158 -14.55 23.06 -1.72
CA SER A 158 -13.22 22.51 -1.47
C SER A 158 -13.26 21.30 -0.52
N LEU A 159 -14.10 21.37 0.52
CA LEU A 159 -14.32 20.26 1.44
C LEU A 159 -15.00 19.07 0.77
N GLU A 160 -16.08 19.30 0.02
CA GLU A 160 -16.79 18.25 -0.73
C GLU A 160 -15.87 17.59 -1.76
N ARG A 161 -15.06 18.36 -2.48
CA ARG A 161 -14.09 17.84 -3.45
C ARG A 161 -13.01 16.99 -2.78
N ARG A 162 -12.45 17.45 -1.65
CA ARG A 162 -11.47 16.65 -0.87
C ARG A 162 -12.10 15.35 -0.38
N ARG A 163 -13.35 15.40 0.10
CA ARG A 163 -14.08 14.22 0.55
C ARG A 163 -14.38 13.24 -0.60
N ALA A 164 -14.77 13.76 -1.76
CA ALA A 164 -14.99 12.95 -2.97
C ALA A 164 -13.70 12.27 -3.43
N GLN A 165 -12.57 12.98 -3.45
CA GLN A 165 -11.25 12.42 -3.77
C GLN A 165 -10.83 11.32 -2.78
N GLN A 166 -11.05 11.54 -1.48
CA GLN A 166 -10.79 10.54 -0.45
C GLN A 166 -11.65 9.27 -0.67
N LEU A 167 -12.93 9.43 -0.99
CA LEU A 167 -13.84 8.30 -1.27
C LEU A 167 -13.47 7.56 -2.56
N GLU A 168 -13.08 8.28 -3.62
CA GLU A 168 -12.62 7.68 -4.87
C GLU A 168 -11.35 6.85 -4.66
N ALA A 169 -10.40 7.37 -3.88
CA ALA A 169 -9.20 6.64 -3.50
C ALA A 169 -9.51 5.38 -2.68
N ILE A 170 -10.41 5.47 -1.70
CA ILE A 170 -10.90 4.31 -0.92
C ILE A 170 -11.47 3.25 -1.87
N ASN A 171 -12.34 3.64 -2.81
CA ASN A 171 -12.93 2.73 -3.78
C ASN A 171 -11.87 2.11 -4.72
N ALA A 172 -10.88 2.88 -5.17
CA ALA A 172 -9.79 2.37 -6.00
C ALA A 172 -8.93 1.34 -5.24
N ILE A 173 -8.62 1.60 -3.97
CA ILE A 173 -7.91 0.66 -3.08
C ILE A 173 -8.73 -0.62 -2.89
N ALA A 174 -10.03 -0.50 -2.65
CA ALA A 174 -10.94 -1.64 -2.50
C ALA A 174 -11.02 -2.50 -3.77
N GLN A 175 -11.08 -1.88 -4.96
CA GLN A 175 -11.13 -2.62 -6.23
C GLN A 175 -9.82 -3.36 -6.54
N GLN A 176 -8.66 -2.73 -6.31
CA GLN A 176 -7.35 -3.34 -6.61
C GLN A 176 -7.00 -4.49 -5.67
N THR A 177 -7.52 -4.48 -4.45
CA THR A 177 -7.42 -5.58 -3.49
C THR A 177 -7.93 -6.92 -4.03
N THR A 178 -8.86 -6.90 -4.99
CA THR A 178 -9.47 -8.13 -5.54
C THR A 178 -8.64 -8.76 -6.68
N ALA A 179 -7.67 -8.03 -7.24
CA ALA A 179 -7.03 -8.38 -8.52
C ALA A 179 -5.57 -8.86 -8.42
N VAL A 180 -4.89 -8.61 -7.30
CA VAL A 180 -3.43 -8.82 -7.19
C VAL A 180 -3.11 -10.13 -6.49
N LEU A 181 -2.35 -11.00 -7.16
CA LEU A 181 -1.87 -12.30 -6.64
C LEU A 181 -0.55 -12.18 -5.85
N ASP A 182 0.11 -11.03 -5.86
CA ASP A 182 1.35 -10.75 -5.15
C ASP A 182 1.13 -9.68 -4.05
N VAL A 183 1.23 -10.12 -2.79
CA VAL A 183 1.08 -9.26 -1.60
C VAL A 183 2.01 -8.06 -1.65
N LYS A 184 3.24 -8.23 -2.15
CA LYS A 184 4.24 -7.16 -2.16
C LYS A 184 3.84 -6.05 -3.14
N GLU A 185 3.42 -6.40 -4.36
CA GLU A 185 2.96 -5.42 -5.34
C GLU A 185 1.72 -4.67 -4.86
N LEU A 186 0.78 -5.38 -4.23
CA LEU A 186 -0.41 -4.80 -3.63
C LEU A 186 -0.04 -3.75 -2.58
N LEU A 187 0.84 -4.09 -1.63
CA LEU A 187 1.23 -3.19 -0.54
C LEU A 187 1.92 -1.92 -1.05
N ILE A 188 2.82 -2.04 -2.03
CA ILE A 188 3.48 -0.88 -2.65
C ILE A 188 2.44 0.04 -3.30
N LYS A 189 1.48 -0.54 -4.02
CA LYS A 189 0.43 0.23 -4.70
C LYS A 189 -0.51 0.94 -3.73
N VAL A 190 -0.90 0.25 -2.66
CA VAL A 190 -1.68 0.82 -1.55
C VAL A 190 -0.95 2.02 -0.94
N CYS A 191 0.34 1.89 -0.61
CA CYS A 191 1.14 3.00 -0.08
C CYS A 191 1.12 4.21 -1.03
N SER A 192 1.26 4.00 -2.35
CA SER A 192 1.22 5.10 -3.32
C SER A 192 -0.16 5.77 -3.38
N LEU A 193 -1.24 5.00 -3.35
CA LEU A 193 -2.60 5.54 -3.40
C LEU A 193 -2.93 6.34 -2.14
N ILE A 194 -2.55 5.85 -0.96
CA ILE A 194 -2.72 6.57 0.31
C ILE A 194 -1.92 7.87 0.31
N GLN A 195 -0.65 7.81 -0.12
CA GLN A 195 0.21 8.99 -0.17
C GLN A 195 -0.41 10.09 -1.04
N GLN A 196 -0.92 9.74 -2.22
CA GLN A 196 -1.53 10.68 -3.16
C GLN A 196 -2.88 11.22 -2.65
N ALA A 197 -3.74 10.36 -2.12
CA ALA A 197 -5.10 10.73 -1.71
C ALA A 197 -5.13 11.59 -0.44
N PHE A 198 -4.23 11.31 0.50
CA PHE A 198 -4.16 12.00 1.79
C PHE A 198 -3.05 13.05 1.86
N GLN A 199 -2.26 13.22 0.78
CA GLN A 199 -1.19 14.21 0.65
C GLN A 199 -0.18 14.20 1.80
N VAL A 200 0.16 13.00 2.29
CA VAL A 200 1.18 12.82 3.33
C VAL A 200 2.57 12.70 2.70
N SER A 201 3.63 12.95 3.48
CA SER A 201 5.00 12.89 2.97
C SER A 201 5.51 11.45 2.77
N HIS A 202 5.08 10.51 3.61
CA HIS A 202 5.44 9.10 3.50
C HIS A 202 4.36 8.18 4.09
N VAL A 203 4.21 7.00 3.49
CA VAL A 203 3.35 5.91 3.98
C VAL A 203 4.17 4.64 4.08
N SER A 204 3.99 3.86 5.15
CA SER A 204 4.65 2.57 5.36
C SER A 204 3.69 1.51 5.88
N VAL A 205 3.90 0.27 5.47
CA VAL A 205 3.22 -0.90 6.02
C VAL A 205 4.23 -1.78 6.74
N LEU A 206 4.02 -1.94 8.04
CA LEU A 206 4.73 -2.88 8.89
C LEU A 206 3.84 -4.11 9.09
N LEU A 207 4.33 -5.32 8.77
CA LEU A 207 3.60 -6.56 9.06
C LEU A 207 4.25 -7.29 10.24
N ARG A 208 3.41 -7.90 11.08
CA ARG A 208 3.85 -8.64 12.25
C ARG A 208 4.38 -10.02 11.87
N GLU A 209 5.58 -10.33 12.34
CA GLU A 209 6.18 -11.66 12.34
C GLU A 209 6.58 -11.98 13.78
N GLU A 210 5.83 -12.88 14.43
CA GLU A 210 6.06 -13.25 15.84
C GLU A 210 6.01 -12.01 16.76
N ASP A 211 7.14 -11.65 17.37
CA ASP A 211 7.31 -10.51 18.28
C ASP A 211 7.87 -9.25 17.59
N ASP A 212 8.18 -9.35 16.30
CA ASP A 212 8.71 -8.26 15.49
C ASP A 212 7.67 -7.74 14.49
N LEU A 213 7.94 -6.52 14.03
CA LEU A 213 7.34 -5.88 12.87
C LEU A 213 8.38 -5.78 11.78
N VAL A 214 8.00 -6.12 10.56
CA VAL A 214 8.87 -6.03 9.39
C VAL A 214 8.33 -5.00 8.42
N LEU A 215 9.21 -4.10 7.96
CA LEU A 215 8.87 -3.14 6.92
C LEU A 215 8.69 -3.86 5.58
N ARG A 216 7.45 -3.91 5.09
CA ARG A 216 7.08 -4.67 3.87
C ARG A 216 6.88 -3.81 2.65
N ALA A 217 6.43 -2.58 2.84
CA ALA A 217 6.29 -1.62 1.76
C ALA A 217 6.32 -0.21 2.34
N HIS A 218 6.79 0.73 1.54
CA HIS A 218 6.67 2.14 1.83
C HIS A 218 6.67 2.95 0.54
N HIS A 219 6.15 4.17 0.59
CA HIS A 219 6.15 5.11 -0.53
C HIS A 219 6.14 6.55 -0.03
N GLY A 220 6.98 7.40 -0.61
CA GLY A 220 7.06 8.82 -0.25
C GLY A 220 8.43 9.42 -0.54
N SER A 221 8.63 10.65 -0.07
CA SER A 221 9.82 11.47 -0.35
C SER A 221 10.85 11.51 0.78
N LEU A 222 10.47 11.10 2.00
CA LEU A 222 11.35 11.12 3.18
C LEU A 222 12.53 10.13 3.08
N THR A 223 13.64 10.46 3.75
CA THR A 223 14.86 9.64 3.76
C THR A 223 14.73 8.49 4.76
N PRO A 224 14.76 7.21 4.31
CA PRO A 224 14.61 6.06 5.19
C PRO A 224 15.83 5.85 6.07
N ARG A 225 15.59 5.53 7.35
CA ARG A 225 16.59 5.03 8.32
C ARG A 225 16.62 3.51 8.39
N THR A 226 15.57 2.86 7.90
CA THR A 226 15.39 1.41 7.85
C THR A 226 15.11 1.00 6.42
N VAL A 227 15.73 -0.09 5.98
CA VAL A 227 15.50 -0.66 4.65
C VAL A 227 14.30 -1.61 4.66
N GLU A 228 13.71 -1.86 3.50
CA GLU A 228 12.70 -2.92 3.34
C GLU A 228 13.24 -4.26 3.86
N GLY A 229 12.42 -5.00 4.61
CA GLY A 229 12.83 -6.22 5.32
C GLY A 229 13.48 -5.97 6.70
N GLY A 230 13.72 -4.71 7.07
CA GLY A 230 14.19 -4.35 8.42
C GLY A 230 13.17 -4.76 9.49
N ARG A 231 13.68 -5.30 10.60
CA ARG A 231 12.90 -5.76 11.76
C ARG A 231 12.92 -4.73 12.88
N LEU A 232 11.76 -4.53 13.49
CA LEU A 232 11.52 -3.60 14.59
C LEU A 232 10.74 -4.33 15.67
N SER A 233 10.99 -4.04 16.95
CA SER A 233 10.18 -4.64 18.00
C SER A 233 8.71 -4.18 17.90
N ALA A 234 7.78 -5.12 17.99
CA ALA A 234 6.35 -4.81 18.01
C ALA A 234 5.91 -4.13 19.32
N ALA A 235 6.73 -4.18 20.37
CA ALA A 235 6.39 -3.69 21.71
C ALA A 235 6.84 -2.24 21.97
N THR A 236 7.61 -1.62 21.07
CA THR A 236 8.23 -0.31 21.31
C THR A 236 7.70 0.78 20.39
N GLY A 237 7.93 2.05 20.76
CA GLY A 237 7.56 3.21 19.96
C GLY A 237 6.05 3.43 19.80
N LEU A 238 5.70 4.35 18.89
CA LEU A 238 4.31 4.76 18.66
C LEU A 238 3.46 3.64 18.03
N TRP A 239 4.05 2.78 17.18
CA TRP A 239 3.33 1.62 16.64
C TRP A 239 3.05 0.60 17.73
N GLY A 240 3.97 0.33 18.65
CA GLY A 240 3.73 -0.62 19.75
C GLY A 240 2.58 -0.19 20.65
N GLN A 241 2.47 1.12 20.93
CA GLN A 241 1.32 1.69 21.64
C GLN A 241 0.02 1.48 20.87
N ALA A 242 0.00 1.76 19.56
CA ALA A 242 -1.17 1.57 18.71
C ALA A 242 -1.61 0.09 18.66
N LEU A 243 -0.66 -0.83 18.52
CA LEU A 243 -0.93 -2.27 18.48
C LEU A 243 -1.44 -2.82 19.81
N SER A 244 -0.86 -2.38 20.93
CA SER A 244 -1.28 -2.77 22.28
C SER A 244 -2.67 -2.24 22.63
N ALA A 245 -2.94 -0.98 22.29
CA ALA A 245 -4.24 -0.36 22.52
C ALA A 245 -5.33 -0.82 21.53
N GLY A 246 -4.93 -1.38 20.37
CA GLY A 246 -5.85 -1.67 19.26
C GLY A 246 -6.52 -0.41 18.70
N LYS A 247 -5.86 0.75 18.82
CA LYS A 247 -6.40 2.06 18.43
C LYS A 247 -5.35 2.88 17.71
N THR A 248 -5.81 3.78 16.84
CA THR A 248 -4.97 4.76 16.18
C THR A 248 -4.28 5.67 17.20
N VAL A 249 -2.97 5.88 17.01
CA VAL A 249 -2.15 6.81 17.78
C VAL A 249 -1.65 7.91 16.85
N ILE A 250 -1.82 9.16 17.26
CA ILE A 250 -1.34 10.34 16.52
C ILE A 250 -0.36 11.07 17.42
N GLU A 251 0.81 11.37 16.86
CA GLU A 251 1.82 12.20 17.48
C GLU A 251 2.00 13.48 16.65
N ASP A 252 1.66 14.60 17.28
CA ASP A 252 1.68 15.93 16.66
C ASP A 252 3.10 16.46 16.47
N ASP A 253 4.03 16.09 17.35
CA ASP A 253 5.45 16.41 17.19
C ASP A 253 6.34 15.28 17.69
N VAL A 254 6.78 14.42 16.76
CA VAL A 254 7.60 13.24 17.10
C VAL A 254 8.96 13.60 17.69
N ARG A 255 9.43 14.85 17.53
CA ARG A 255 10.70 15.32 18.09
C ARG A 255 10.60 15.53 19.60
N THR A 256 9.39 15.64 20.13
CA THR A 256 9.13 15.78 21.56
C THR A 256 9.03 14.44 22.28
N VAL A 257 8.94 13.34 21.54
CA VAL A 257 8.81 11.98 22.09
C VAL A 257 10.17 11.49 22.60
N PRO A 258 10.29 11.17 23.90
CA PRO A 258 11.50 10.55 24.44
C PRO A 258 11.76 9.20 23.77
N GLU A 259 13.02 8.92 23.41
CA GLU A 259 13.41 7.66 22.78
C GLU A 259 12.62 7.33 21.50
N TYR A 260 12.31 8.37 20.71
CA TYR A 260 11.59 8.22 19.44
C TYR A 260 12.31 7.27 18.48
N VAL A 261 11.65 6.18 18.14
CA VAL A 261 12.09 5.25 17.10
C VAL A 261 11.47 5.69 15.77
N GLY A 262 12.22 6.48 15.01
CA GLY A 262 11.81 7.00 13.71
C GLY A 262 12.24 6.10 12.54
N LEU A 263 11.32 5.82 11.62
CA LEU A 263 11.65 5.17 10.33
C LEU A 263 12.31 6.14 9.34
N TYR A 264 12.08 7.44 9.52
CA TYR A 264 12.48 8.50 8.59
C TYR A 264 13.15 9.66 9.34
N THR A 265 14.09 10.33 8.66
CA THR A 265 14.89 11.39 9.29
C THR A 265 14.12 12.70 9.46
N GLU A 266 13.27 13.04 8.51
CA GLU A 266 12.61 14.33 8.41
C GLU A 266 11.17 14.31 8.97
N SER A 267 10.76 13.22 9.63
CA SER A 267 9.41 13.12 10.21
C SER A 267 9.22 14.14 11.33
N GLY A 268 8.19 14.98 11.18
CA GLY A 268 7.75 15.98 12.15
C GLY A 268 6.47 15.58 12.88
N SER A 269 5.55 14.87 12.22
CA SER A 269 4.38 14.25 12.86
C SER A 269 4.13 12.85 12.31
N ARG A 270 3.46 12.00 13.10
CA ARG A 270 3.17 10.62 12.72
C ARG A 270 1.78 10.18 13.15
N MET A 271 1.16 9.36 12.30
CA MET A 271 -0.04 8.61 12.62
C MET A 271 0.22 7.11 12.46
N CYS A 272 -0.12 6.35 13.50
CA CYS A 272 0.04 4.90 13.56
C CYS A 272 -1.35 4.25 13.64
N ILE A 273 -1.71 3.47 12.64
CA ILE A 273 -3.01 2.81 12.56
C ILE A 273 -2.79 1.29 12.61
N PRO A 274 -3.34 0.58 13.61
CA PRO A 274 -3.21 -0.87 13.66
C PRO A 274 -3.99 -1.52 12.50
N LEU A 275 -3.37 -2.47 11.81
CA LEU A 275 -4.01 -3.29 10.78
C LEU A 275 -4.62 -4.51 11.46
N VAL A 276 -5.92 -4.46 11.72
CA VAL A 276 -6.65 -5.53 12.42
C VAL A 276 -7.67 -6.15 11.48
N SER A 277 -7.72 -7.48 11.42
CA SER A 277 -8.76 -8.19 10.68
C SER A 277 -9.24 -9.40 11.48
N PHE A 278 -10.57 -9.52 11.65
CA PHE A 278 -11.23 -10.52 12.51
C PHE A 278 -10.61 -10.65 13.93
N GLY A 279 -10.23 -9.53 14.54
CA GLY A 279 -9.63 -9.50 15.88
C GLY A 279 -8.15 -9.92 15.93
N GLN A 280 -7.54 -10.26 14.80
CA GLN A 280 -6.11 -10.50 14.69
C GLN A 280 -5.38 -9.24 14.23
N THR A 281 -4.38 -8.80 15.01
CA THR A 281 -3.49 -7.71 14.62
C THR A 281 -2.42 -8.22 13.65
N LEU A 282 -2.52 -7.80 12.39
CA LEU A 282 -1.63 -8.19 11.29
C LEU A 282 -0.38 -7.31 11.20
N GLY A 283 -0.43 -6.08 11.74
CA GLY A 283 0.64 -5.11 11.58
C GLY A 283 0.19 -3.68 11.85
N ALA A 284 0.91 -2.70 11.33
CA ALA A 284 0.59 -1.28 11.43
C ALA A 284 0.78 -0.55 10.09
N LEU A 285 -0.14 0.36 9.77
CA LEU A 285 0.00 1.36 8.74
C LEU A 285 0.53 2.65 9.38
N LEU A 286 1.63 3.18 8.86
CA LEU A 286 2.26 4.39 9.37
C LEU A 286 2.20 5.48 8.32
N LEU A 287 1.78 6.68 8.74
CA LEU A 287 1.83 7.88 7.92
C LEU A 287 2.74 8.90 8.60
N ASP A 288 3.69 9.43 7.84
CA ASP A 288 4.67 10.41 8.31
C ASP A 288 4.54 11.69 7.50
N ASN A 289 4.65 12.83 8.17
CA ASN A 289 4.71 14.14 7.52
C ASN A 289 5.88 14.97 8.05
N VAL A 290 6.47 15.82 7.20
CA VAL A 290 7.56 16.73 7.60
C VAL A 290 7.09 17.78 8.60
N GLU A 291 5.86 18.26 8.42
CA GLU A 291 5.28 19.29 9.28
C GLU A 291 4.74 18.67 10.58
N PRO A 292 4.95 19.33 11.74
CA PRO A 292 4.23 18.98 12.96
C PRO A 292 2.73 19.28 12.82
N LYS A 293 1.88 18.57 13.56
CA LYS A 293 0.41 18.75 13.60
C LYS A 293 -0.27 18.62 12.24
N ALA A 294 0.23 17.72 11.38
CA ALA A 294 -0.30 17.54 10.03
C ALA A 294 -1.65 16.79 9.98
N PHE A 295 -1.93 15.94 10.97
CA PHE A 295 -3.11 15.07 10.97
C PHE A 295 -4.27 15.69 11.74
N ARG A 296 -5.45 15.81 11.10
CA ARG A 296 -6.66 16.34 11.74
C ARG A 296 -7.62 15.21 12.10
N SER A 297 -8.53 15.46 13.04
CA SER A 297 -9.55 14.49 13.47
C SER A 297 -10.41 13.94 12.32
N GLY A 298 -10.68 14.75 11.29
CA GLY A 298 -11.43 14.31 10.09
C GLY A 298 -10.67 13.35 9.17
N ASP A 299 -9.34 13.32 9.22
CA ASP A 299 -8.52 12.40 8.42
C ASP A 299 -8.50 11.00 9.05
N VAL A 300 -8.76 10.89 10.36
CA VAL A 300 -8.64 9.64 11.14
C VAL A 300 -9.59 8.57 10.64
N GLN A 301 -10.88 8.88 10.58
CA GLN A 301 -11.91 7.91 10.21
C GLN A 301 -11.73 7.38 8.78
N SER A 302 -11.33 8.25 7.85
CA SER A 302 -11.07 7.88 6.46
C SER A 302 -9.85 6.96 6.36
N LEU A 303 -8.77 7.26 7.09
CA LEU A 303 -7.55 6.45 7.10
C LEU A 303 -7.73 5.11 7.83
N GLU A 304 -8.51 5.07 8.92
CA GLU A 304 -8.90 3.82 9.59
C GLU A 304 -9.70 2.92 8.64
N SER A 305 -10.65 3.49 7.89
CA SER A 305 -11.42 2.74 6.88
C SER A 305 -10.51 2.15 5.79
N VAL A 306 -9.49 2.90 5.36
CA VAL A 306 -8.49 2.38 4.41
C VAL A 306 -7.67 1.26 5.07
N ALA A 307 -7.24 1.44 6.31
CA ALA A 307 -6.47 0.44 7.04
C ALA A 307 -7.25 -0.88 7.20
N ASP A 308 -8.57 -0.83 7.45
CA ASP A 308 -9.44 -2.01 7.52
C ASP A 308 -9.51 -2.76 6.18
N ILE A 309 -9.65 -2.02 5.07
CA ILE A 309 -9.63 -2.60 3.72
C ILE A 309 -8.27 -3.27 3.46
N CYS A 310 -7.18 -2.60 3.80
CA CYS A 310 -5.83 -3.14 3.66
C CYS A 310 -5.62 -4.38 4.54
N ALA A 311 -6.04 -4.36 5.80
CA ALA A 311 -5.93 -5.49 6.71
C ALA A 311 -6.67 -6.72 6.15
N THR A 312 -7.89 -6.52 5.65
CA THR A 312 -8.69 -7.57 5.00
C THR A 312 -8.00 -8.11 3.75
N ALA A 313 -7.45 -7.22 2.92
CA ALA A 313 -6.70 -7.57 1.71
C ALA A 313 -5.49 -8.46 2.01
N ILE A 314 -4.67 -8.04 2.96
CA ILE A 314 -3.46 -8.73 3.40
C ILE A 314 -3.84 -10.11 3.95
N GLN A 315 -4.88 -10.19 4.78
CA GLN A 315 -5.32 -11.46 5.34
C GLN A 315 -5.82 -12.42 4.26
N ASN A 316 -6.62 -11.93 3.31
CA ASN A 316 -7.11 -12.73 2.19
C ASN A 316 -5.96 -13.28 1.34
N ALA A 317 -4.97 -12.46 1.05
CA ALA A 317 -3.82 -12.90 0.27
C ALA A 317 -3.00 -13.96 1.02
N ASN A 318 -2.77 -13.77 2.33
CA ASN A 318 -2.14 -14.79 3.18
C ASN A 318 -2.95 -16.09 3.23
N TYR A 319 -4.29 -16.01 3.28
CA TYR A 319 -5.16 -17.18 3.21
C TYR A 319 -5.05 -17.90 1.87
N VAL A 320 -5.08 -17.16 0.75
CA VAL A 320 -4.93 -17.73 -0.59
C VAL A 320 -3.57 -18.43 -0.72
N GLU A 321 -2.49 -17.81 -0.23
CA GLU A 321 -1.17 -18.43 -0.24
C GLU A 321 -1.14 -19.70 0.63
N ARG A 322 -1.76 -19.66 1.81
CA ARG A 322 -1.83 -20.83 2.71
C ARG A 322 -2.65 -21.97 2.11
N VAL A 323 -3.78 -21.65 1.48
CA VAL A 323 -4.61 -22.63 0.75
C VAL A 323 -3.82 -23.20 -0.43
N ARG A 324 -3.05 -22.39 -1.16
CA ARG A 324 -2.17 -22.88 -2.24
C ARG A 324 -1.10 -23.83 -1.71
N GLN A 325 -0.45 -23.50 -0.59
CA GLN A 325 0.53 -24.39 0.04
C GLN A 325 -0.11 -25.73 0.44
N LEU A 326 -1.28 -25.68 1.10
CA LEU A 326 -2.02 -26.90 1.49
C LEU A 326 -2.53 -27.69 0.28
N ALA A 327 -2.86 -27.03 -0.82
CA ALA A 327 -3.38 -27.67 -2.02
C ALA A 327 -2.29 -28.34 -2.87
N TYR A 328 -1.05 -27.86 -2.82
CA TYR A 328 0.01 -28.25 -3.77
C TYR A 328 1.29 -28.84 -3.15
N VAL A 329 1.50 -28.70 -1.84
CA VAL A 329 2.69 -29.26 -1.16
C VAL A 329 2.30 -30.51 -0.37
N ASP A 330 3.14 -31.53 -0.38
CA ASP A 330 3.00 -32.71 0.46
C ASP A 330 3.46 -32.40 1.89
N GLY A 331 2.58 -32.61 2.87
CA GLY A 331 2.82 -32.22 4.26
C GLY A 331 3.94 -33.00 4.97
N LEU A 332 4.32 -34.19 4.47
CA LEU A 332 5.41 -34.97 5.05
C LEU A 332 6.78 -34.59 4.50
N THR A 333 6.86 -34.44 3.18
CA THR A 333 8.13 -34.34 2.44
C THR A 333 8.50 -32.91 2.05
N GLY A 334 7.55 -31.97 2.06
CA GLY A 334 7.77 -30.57 1.70
C GLY A 334 7.96 -30.30 0.20
N ILE A 335 8.00 -31.34 -0.64
CA ILE A 335 7.96 -31.23 -2.10
C ILE A 335 6.50 -31.14 -2.59
N PHE A 336 6.30 -30.94 -3.89
CA PHE A 336 4.96 -30.83 -4.45
C PHE A 336 4.17 -32.15 -4.33
N ASN A 337 2.85 -32.08 -4.30
CA ASN A 337 1.98 -33.25 -4.26
C ASN A 337 1.52 -33.65 -5.67
N ARG A 338 0.82 -34.79 -5.76
CA ARG A 338 0.26 -35.29 -7.02
C ARG A 338 -0.62 -34.27 -7.74
N ARG A 339 -1.44 -33.48 -7.03
CA ARG A 339 -2.34 -32.49 -7.66
C ARG A 339 -1.55 -31.43 -8.42
N PHE A 340 -0.42 -30.98 -7.87
CA PHE A 340 0.45 -30.02 -8.55
C PHE A 340 1.12 -30.63 -9.79
N PHE A 341 1.54 -31.91 -9.72
CA PHE A 341 2.06 -32.63 -10.88
C PHE A 341 1.06 -32.62 -12.04
N GLU A 342 -0.19 -32.98 -11.79
CA GLU A 342 -1.26 -33.05 -12.79
C GLU A 342 -1.52 -31.71 -13.50
N LEU A 343 -1.44 -30.60 -12.75
CA LEU A 343 -1.54 -29.26 -13.30
C LEU A 343 -0.32 -28.94 -14.18
N ARG A 344 0.89 -29.10 -13.62
CA ARG A 344 2.13 -28.63 -14.21
C ARG A 344 2.54 -29.40 -15.47
N ILE A 345 2.27 -30.71 -15.53
CA ILE A 345 2.55 -31.52 -16.72
C ILE A 345 1.75 -31.02 -17.92
N SER A 346 0.49 -30.64 -17.71
CA SER A 346 -0.40 -30.15 -18.77
C SER A 346 0.12 -28.83 -19.35
N GLU A 347 0.50 -27.88 -18.49
CA GLU A 347 1.12 -26.60 -18.89
C GLU A 347 2.45 -26.80 -19.62
N GLU A 348 3.29 -27.73 -19.14
CA GLU A 348 4.59 -28.01 -19.75
C GLU A 348 4.43 -28.64 -21.13
N MET A 349 3.46 -29.53 -21.32
CA MET A 349 3.18 -30.13 -22.62
C MET A 349 2.71 -29.09 -23.64
N GLU A 350 1.83 -28.16 -23.24
CA GLU A 350 1.43 -27.07 -24.12
C GLU A 350 2.61 -26.18 -24.51
N ARG A 351 3.49 -25.86 -23.55
CA ARG A 351 4.71 -25.11 -23.79
C ARG A 351 5.64 -25.85 -24.75
N ALA A 352 5.90 -27.13 -24.49
CA ALA A 352 6.74 -27.99 -25.31
C ALA A 352 6.21 -28.09 -26.75
N ARG A 353 4.89 -28.27 -26.91
CA ARG A 353 4.22 -28.27 -28.21
C ARG A 353 4.36 -26.95 -28.94
N ARG A 354 4.15 -25.82 -28.27
CA ARG A 354 4.19 -24.48 -28.86
C ARG A 354 5.59 -24.09 -29.33
N PHE A 355 6.60 -24.39 -28.53
CA PHE A 355 7.99 -24.00 -28.81
C PHE A 355 8.82 -25.12 -29.44
N GLN A 356 8.20 -26.26 -29.76
CA GLN A 356 8.85 -27.45 -30.31
C GLN A 356 10.06 -27.90 -29.47
N THR A 357 9.94 -27.81 -28.15
CA THR A 357 10.95 -28.28 -27.20
C THR A 357 10.59 -29.66 -26.65
N GLY A 358 11.59 -30.41 -26.19
CA GLY A 358 11.38 -31.71 -25.53
C GLY A 358 11.07 -31.56 -24.04
N MET A 359 10.41 -32.53 -23.45
CA MET A 359 10.26 -32.65 -21.99
C MET A 359 10.26 -34.12 -21.59
N ALA A 360 10.52 -34.41 -20.32
CA ALA A 360 10.52 -35.77 -19.80
C ALA A 360 9.73 -35.91 -18.49
N VAL A 361 9.17 -37.09 -18.29
CA VAL A 361 8.54 -37.53 -17.05
C VAL A 361 9.33 -38.73 -16.53
N ILE A 362 9.67 -38.72 -15.26
CA ILE A 362 10.31 -39.85 -14.58
C ILE A 362 9.40 -40.27 -13.43
N MET A 363 8.97 -41.53 -13.41
CA MET A 363 8.29 -42.13 -12.27
C MET A 363 9.30 -42.93 -11.45
N VAL A 364 9.29 -42.74 -10.14
CA VAL A 364 10.29 -43.29 -9.22
C VAL A 364 9.58 -43.92 -8.04
N ASP A 365 10.11 -45.03 -7.54
CA ASP A 365 9.58 -45.70 -6.36
C ASP A 365 10.72 -46.23 -5.48
N ILE A 366 10.54 -46.14 -4.17
CA ILE A 366 11.51 -46.65 -3.20
C ILE A 366 11.36 -48.17 -3.09
N ASP A 367 12.43 -48.88 -3.45
CA ASP A 367 12.44 -50.33 -3.47
C ASP A 367 12.23 -50.92 -2.07
N HIS A 368 11.28 -51.86 -1.97
CA HIS A 368 11.00 -52.60 -0.73
C HIS A 368 10.61 -51.70 0.46
N PHE A 369 10.03 -50.52 0.23
CA PHE A 369 9.70 -49.56 1.29
C PHE A 369 8.74 -50.13 2.35
N LYS A 370 7.75 -50.93 1.95
CA LYS A 370 6.88 -51.64 2.90
C LYS A 370 7.69 -52.51 3.88
N ARG A 371 8.69 -53.26 3.40
CA ARG A 371 9.55 -54.10 4.26
C ARG A 371 10.41 -53.24 5.19
N LEU A 372 10.84 -52.07 4.74
CA LEU A 372 11.55 -51.09 5.58
C LEU A 372 10.65 -50.60 6.72
N ASN A 373 9.40 -50.25 6.43
CA ASN A 373 8.42 -49.86 7.46
C ASN A 373 8.10 -51.00 8.43
N ASP A 374 7.90 -52.21 7.94
CA ASP A 374 7.59 -53.38 8.76
C ASP A 374 8.74 -53.72 9.72
N GLU A 375 9.99 -53.46 9.32
CA GLU A 375 11.20 -53.80 10.09
C GLU A 375 11.64 -52.70 11.06
N PHE A 376 11.50 -51.42 10.68
CA PHE A 376 12.06 -50.29 11.43
C PHE A 376 11.01 -49.26 11.89
N GLY A 377 9.74 -49.47 11.56
CA GLY A 377 8.63 -48.61 11.92
C GLY A 377 8.42 -47.42 10.98
N HIS A 378 7.18 -46.92 10.97
CA HIS A 378 6.75 -45.84 10.08
C HIS A 378 7.50 -44.52 10.29
N LEU A 379 7.91 -44.20 11.52
CA LEU A 379 8.67 -42.96 11.79
C LEU A 379 10.01 -42.94 11.05
N LEU A 380 10.68 -44.10 10.93
CA LEU A 380 11.92 -44.19 10.17
C LEU A 380 11.66 -44.14 8.67
N GLY A 381 10.59 -44.77 8.19
CA GLY A 381 10.17 -44.66 6.79
C GLY A 381 9.84 -43.22 6.37
N ASP A 382 9.15 -42.48 7.24
CA ASP A 382 8.89 -41.05 7.05
C ASP A 382 10.17 -40.24 6.92
N GLU A 383 11.19 -40.56 7.72
CA GLU A 383 12.50 -39.91 7.63
C GLU A 383 13.24 -40.26 6.33
N VAL A 384 13.16 -41.51 5.88
CA VAL A 384 13.68 -41.92 4.57
C VAL A 384 12.99 -41.14 3.45
N LEU A 385 11.66 -40.97 3.50
CA LEU A 385 10.91 -40.18 2.51
C LEU A 385 11.36 -38.72 2.49
N ARG A 386 11.57 -38.08 3.65
CA ARG A 386 12.08 -36.71 3.74
C ARG A 386 13.47 -36.57 3.12
N GLN A 387 14.37 -37.50 3.43
CA GLN A 387 15.74 -37.45 2.92
C GLN A 387 15.82 -37.72 1.42
N VAL A 388 15.07 -38.70 0.89
CA VAL A 388 14.96 -38.93 -0.56
C VAL A 388 14.42 -37.68 -1.27
N SER A 389 13.39 -37.06 -0.71
CA SER A 389 12.81 -35.82 -1.25
C SER A 389 13.82 -34.68 -1.28
N SER A 390 14.61 -34.52 -0.20
CA SER A 390 15.67 -33.52 -0.12
C SER A 390 16.77 -33.78 -1.16
N ILE A 391 17.19 -35.04 -1.35
CA ILE A 391 18.17 -35.42 -2.37
C ILE A 391 17.66 -35.02 -3.76
N PHE A 392 16.41 -35.33 -4.09
CA PHE A 392 15.87 -34.98 -5.40
C PHE A 392 15.78 -33.46 -5.58
N HIS A 393 15.25 -32.76 -4.58
CA HIS A 393 15.06 -31.31 -4.65
C HIS A 393 16.38 -30.55 -4.84
N GLN A 394 17.47 -30.98 -4.19
CA GLN A 394 18.79 -30.34 -4.31
C GLN A 394 19.50 -30.60 -5.64
N GLN A 395 19.15 -31.68 -6.34
CA GLN A 395 19.87 -32.12 -7.54
C GLN A 395 19.20 -31.72 -8.85
N LEU A 396 17.93 -31.31 -8.78
CA LEU A 396 17.15 -30.86 -9.93
C LEU A 396 17.29 -29.35 -10.14
N ARG A 397 17.08 -28.89 -11.38
CA ARG A 397 17.12 -27.46 -11.69
C ARG A 397 15.87 -26.79 -11.16
N LYS A 398 15.91 -25.48 -10.87
CA LYS A 398 14.73 -24.70 -10.44
C LYS A 398 13.50 -24.82 -11.35
N ILE A 399 13.71 -25.10 -12.65
CA ILE A 399 12.63 -25.25 -13.64
C ILE A 399 12.01 -26.65 -13.64
N ASP A 400 12.72 -27.64 -13.09
CA ASP A 400 12.28 -29.01 -12.99
C ASP A 400 11.41 -29.17 -11.74
N VAL A 401 10.44 -30.06 -11.80
CA VAL A 401 9.47 -30.25 -10.72
C VAL A 401 9.59 -31.65 -10.18
N VAL A 402 9.71 -31.78 -8.85
CA VAL A 402 9.64 -33.04 -8.13
C VAL A 402 8.38 -33.07 -7.28
N CYS A 403 7.62 -34.15 -7.40
CA CYS A 403 6.41 -34.34 -6.62
C CYS A 403 6.39 -35.71 -5.95
N ARG A 404 5.74 -35.80 -4.80
CA ARG A 404 5.30 -37.07 -4.22
C ARG A 404 3.98 -37.46 -4.90
N TYR A 405 4.04 -38.52 -5.70
CA TYR A 405 2.91 -38.99 -6.52
C TYR A 405 1.99 -39.93 -5.71
N GLY A 406 2.59 -40.74 -4.83
CA GLY A 406 1.91 -41.72 -3.98
C GLY A 406 2.63 -41.91 -2.64
N GLY A 407 2.34 -43.01 -1.93
CA GLY A 407 2.91 -43.28 -0.60
C GLY A 407 4.44 -43.27 -0.60
N GLU A 408 5.04 -44.09 -1.48
CA GLU A 408 6.50 -44.24 -1.67
C GLU A 408 6.96 -43.87 -3.10
N GLU A 409 6.03 -43.32 -3.88
CA GLU A 409 6.20 -43.00 -5.30
C GLU A 409 6.42 -41.50 -5.51
N PHE A 410 7.37 -41.17 -6.38
CA PHE A 410 7.71 -39.82 -6.78
C PHE A 410 7.58 -39.66 -8.30
N SER A 411 7.16 -38.48 -8.73
CA SER A 411 7.12 -38.09 -10.14
C SER A 411 8.00 -36.88 -10.36
N ILE A 412 8.86 -36.92 -11.37
CA ILE A 412 9.76 -35.81 -11.73
C ILE A 412 9.44 -35.36 -13.15
N LEU A 413 9.25 -34.06 -13.31
CA LEU A 413 8.99 -33.40 -14.60
C LEU A 413 10.22 -32.57 -14.99
N LEU A 414 10.87 -32.96 -16.10
CA LEU A 414 12.04 -32.28 -16.62
C LEU A 414 11.67 -31.43 -17.83
N SER A 415 11.90 -30.12 -17.71
CA SER A 415 11.65 -29.16 -18.78
C SER A 415 12.79 -29.18 -19.81
N GLN A 416 12.49 -28.98 -21.10
CA GLN A 416 13.51 -28.83 -22.16
C GLN A 416 14.55 -29.97 -22.16
N THR A 417 14.08 -31.20 -22.03
CA THR A 417 14.92 -32.37 -21.77
C THR A 417 14.63 -33.47 -22.78
N ASN A 418 15.70 -34.02 -23.36
CA ASN A 418 15.64 -35.15 -24.27
C ASN A 418 15.82 -36.48 -23.52
N LEU A 419 15.69 -37.59 -24.26
CA LEU A 419 15.75 -38.95 -23.73
C LEU A 419 17.05 -39.26 -22.99
N GLN A 420 18.20 -38.92 -23.59
CA GLN A 420 19.51 -39.22 -23.00
C GLN A 420 19.73 -38.47 -21.69
N HIS A 421 19.35 -37.19 -21.63
CA HIS A 421 19.44 -36.39 -20.41
C HIS A 421 18.46 -36.84 -19.34
N ALA A 422 17.23 -37.24 -19.71
CA ALA A 422 16.27 -37.76 -18.75
C ALA A 422 16.79 -39.01 -18.02
N VAL A 423 17.35 -39.96 -18.76
CA VAL A 423 17.96 -41.17 -18.18
C VAL A 423 19.18 -40.82 -17.33
N SER A 424 20.02 -39.89 -17.79
CA SER A 424 21.19 -39.44 -17.02
C SER A 424 20.80 -38.84 -15.67
N VAL A 425 19.76 -37.99 -15.63
CA VAL A 425 19.22 -37.42 -14.39
C VAL A 425 18.67 -38.52 -13.49
N ALA A 426 17.84 -39.43 -14.02
CA ALA A 426 17.28 -40.53 -13.25
C ALA A 426 18.39 -41.42 -12.64
N GLU A 427 19.42 -41.77 -13.41
CA GLU A 427 20.52 -42.63 -12.96
C GLU A 427 21.39 -41.92 -11.91
N LYS A 428 21.60 -40.61 -12.06
CA LYS A 428 22.26 -39.78 -11.05
C LYS A 428 21.49 -39.82 -9.72
N LEU A 429 20.18 -39.60 -9.75
CA LEU A 429 19.34 -39.64 -8.55
C LEU A 429 19.34 -41.03 -7.91
N ARG A 430 19.25 -42.08 -8.72
CA ARG A 430 19.31 -43.47 -8.26
C ARG A 430 20.59 -43.78 -7.50
N ARG A 431 21.75 -43.45 -8.08
CA ARG A 431 23.06 -43.64 -7.45
C ARG A 431 23.17 -42.86 -6.15
N MET A 432 22.69 -41.61 -6.13
CA MET A 432 22.76 -40.79 -4.93
C MET A 432 21.95 -41.37 -3.78
N VAL A 433 20.74 -41.87 -4.05
CA VAL A 433 19.92 -42.55 -3.03
C VAL A 433 20.60 -43.84 -2.56
N GLU A 434 21.13 -44.65 -3.49
CA GLU A 434 21.84 -45.89 -3.16
C GLU A 434 23.08 -45.66 -2.27
N THR A 435 23.85 -44.60 -2.52
CA THR A 435 25.07 -44.32 -1.74
C THR A 435 24.81 -43.47 -0.50
N TRP A 436 23.58 -42.98 -0.29
CA TRP A 436 23.24 -42.17 0.87
C TRP A 436 23.10 -43.04 2.11
N GLN A 437 23.73 -42.61 3.20
CA GLN A 437 23.61 -43.27 4.50
C GLN A 437 22.40 -42.72 5.25
N PHE A 438 21.28 -43.43 5.16
CA PHE A 438 20.07 -43.09 5.90
C PHE A 438 20.26 -43.41 7.39
N PRO A 439 20.23 -42.42 8.29
CA PRO A 439 20.39 -42.66 9.72
C PRO A 439 19.38 -43.68 10.23
N GLY A 440 19.84 -44.70 10.96
CA GLY A 440 18.98 -45.75 11.52
C GLY A 440 18.63 -46.90 10.57
N VAL A 441 19.03 -46.86 9.29
CA VAL A 441 18.83 -47.96 8.34
C VAL A 441 20.17 -48.67 8.09
N PRO A 442 20.38 -49.91 8.55
CA PRO A 442 21.68 -50.60 8.45
C PRO A 442 21.95 -51.21 7.06
N ARG A 443 21.25 -50.75 6.02
CA ARG A 443 21.37 -51.23 4.64
C ARG A 443 21.11 -50.10 3.63
N PRO A 444 21.62 -50.19 2.40
CA PRO A 444 21.30 -49.22 1.35
C PRO A 444 19.80 -49.17 1.07
N VAL A 445 19.26 -47.96 0.93
CA VAL A 445 17.93 -47.74 0.36
C VAL A 445 18.12 -47.52 -1.14
N THR A 446 17.35 -48.23 -1.96
CA THR A 446 17.44 -48.11 -3.42
C THR A 446 16.12 -47.64 -4.01
N ILE A 447 16.19 -47.09 -5.22
CA ILE A 447 15.01 -46.67 -5.98
C ILE A 447 15.03 -47.33 -7.35
N SER A 448 13.84 -47.64 -7.86
CA SER A 448 13.63 -47.97 -9.27
C SER A 448 13.00 -46.78 -9.97
N ALA A 449 13.34 -46.56 -11.24
CA ALA A 449 12.78 -45.45 -12.01
C ALA A 449 12.42 -45.84 -13.45
N GLY A 450 11.36 -45.23 -13.97
CA GLY A 450 10.95 -45.30 -15.37
C GLY A 450 10.91 -43.91 -15.99
N ALA A 451 11.52 -43.72 -17.16
CA ALA A 451 11.55 -42.43 -17.86
C ALA A 451 10.78 -42.48 -19.18
N ALA A 452 10.03 -41.42 -19.48
CA ALA A 452 9.36 -41.18 -20.76
C ALA A 452 9.59 -39.75 -21.23
N THR A 453 9.59 -39.53 -22.53
CA THR A 453 9.83 -38.22 -23.17
C THR A 453 8.72 -37.86 -24.14
N TYR A 454 8.38 -36.58 -24.15
CA TYR A 454 7.53 -35.98 -25.16
C TYR A 454 8.38 -35.45 -26.32
N PRO A 455 7.98 -35.69 -27.59
CA PRO A 455 6.77 -36.42 -28.01
C PRO A 455 6.98 -37.93 -28.21
N ASP A 456 8.20 -38.45 -28.03
CA ASP A 456 8.60 -39.80 -28.46
C ASP A 456 7.74 -40.93 -27.86
N HIS A 457 7.32 -40.78 -26.61
CA HIS A 457 6.59 -41.80 -25.85
C HIS A 457 5.11 -41.47 -25.65
N GLY A 458 4.63 -40.38 -26.25
CA GLY A 458 3.25 -39.95 -26.11
C GLY A 458 3.06 -38.46 -26.40
N THR A 459 1.88 -38.11 -26.89
CA THR A 459 1.48 -36.72 -27.14
C THR A 459 0.42 -36.22 -26.16
N THR A 460 -0.09 -37.09 -25.29
CA THR A 460 -0.98 -36.74 -24.19
C THR A 460 -0.31 -37.01 -22.84
N ARG A 461 -0.81 -36.32 -21.80
CA ARG A 461 -0.35 -36.53 -20.41
C ARG A 461 -0.45 -38.00 -20.02
N ASP A 462 -1.61 -38.59 -20.27
CA ASP A 462 -1.91 -39.96 -19.85
C ASP A 462 -0.97 -40.96 -20.53
N ASP A 463 -0.61 -40.73 -21.79
CA ASP A 463 0.35 -41.57 -22.50
C ASP A 463 1.74 -41.47 -21.87
N LEU A 464 2.23 -40.25 -21.58
CA LEU A 464 3.54 -40.05 -20.97
C LEU A 464 3.64 -40.64 -19.57
N VAL A 465 2.62 -40.46 -18.74
CA VAL A 465 2.58 -41.01 -17.39
C VAL A 465 2.51 -42.53 -17.43
N LYS A 466 1.65 -43.11 -18.29
CA LYS A 466 1.58 -44.57 -18.47
C LYS A 466 2.89 -45.15 -19.01
N ALA A 467 3.55 -44.45 -19.94
CA ALA A 467 4.83 -44.87 -20.48
C ALA A 467 5.92 -44.88 -19.39
N ALA A 468 6.03 -43.80 -18.60
CA ALA A 468 6.98 -43.73 -17.50
C ALA A 468 6.70 -44.80 -16.43
N ASP A 469 5.44 -45.03 -16.09
CA ASP A 469 5.03 -46.07 -15.14
C ASP A 469 5.34 -47.48 -15.63
N ALA A 470 5.12 -47.76 -16.92
CA ALA A 470 5.52 -49.03 -17.53
C ALA A 470 7.04 -49.26 -17.46
N GLY A 471 7.84 -48.20 -17.65
CA GLY A 471 9.29 -48.24 -17.44
C GLY A 471 9.65 -48.57 -15.98
N LEU A 472 8.99 -47.94 -15.02
CA LEU A 472 9.19 -48.17 -13.59
C LEU A 472 8.85 -49.62 -13.21
N TYR A 473 7.73 -50.12 -13.71
CA TYR A 473 7.30 -51.49 -13.50
C TYR A 473 8.32 -52.50 -14.05
N ALA A 474 8.83 -52.26 -15.27
CA ALA A 474 9.85 -53.11 -15.87
C ALA A 474 11.19 -53.06 -15.10
N ALA A 475 11.58 -51.88 -14.57
CA ALA A 475 12.73 -51.76 -13.69
C ALA A 475 12.58 -52.60 -12.40
N LYS A 476 11.39 -52.57 -11.78
CA LYS A 476 11.09 -53.39 -10.60
C LYS A 476 11.15 -54.89 -10.92
N GLN A 477 10.63 -55.33 -12.07
CA GLN A 477 10.66 -56.74 -12.47
C GLN A 477 12.06 -57.26 -12.81
N ALA A 478 12.90 -56.42 -13.43
CA ALA A 478 14.24 -56.83 -13.85
C ALA A 478 15.24 -56.95 -12.68
N GLY A 479 14.80 -56.69 -11.44
CA GLY A 479 15.61 -56.84 -10.23
C GLY A 479 15.87 -55.53 -9.48
N ARG A 480 15.03 -54.50 -9.69
CA ARG A 480 15.04 -53.22 -8.95
C ARG A 480 16.36 -52.44 -9.06
N ASN A 481 16.47 -51.32 -8.36
CA ASN A 481 17.65 -50.46 -8.32
C ASN A 481 18.21 -50.13 -9.72
N ARG A 482 17.34 -49.69 -10.63
CA ARG A 482 17.70 -49.37 -12.02
C ARG A 482 16.73 -48.38 -12.65
N VAL A 483 17.19 -47.76 -13.74
CA VAL A 483 16.38 -46.86 -14.56
C VAL A 483 16.09 -47.53 -15.89
N PHE A 484 14.81 -47.69 -16.23
CA PHE A 484 14.39 -48.14 -17.55
C PHE A 484 13.70 -47.03 -18.33
N LEU A 485 13.88 -47.07 -19.65
CA LEU A 485 13.12 -46.24 -20.57
C LEU A 485 11.80 -46.91 -20.90
N ALA A 486 10.76 -46.10 -21.06
CA ALA A 486 9.50 -46.56 -21.59
C ALA A 486 9.70 -47.14 -23.01
N PRO A 487 8.99 -48.22 -23.38
CA PRO A 487 9.00 -48.70 -24.75
C PRO A 487 8.39 -47.63 -25.68
N VAL A 488 9.08 -47.30 -26.78
CA VAL A 488 8.54 -46.39 -27.80
C VAL A 488 7.33 -47.06 -28.44
N GLY A 489 6.15 -46.45 -28.32
CA GLY A 489 4.94 -46.91 -28.99
C GLY A 489 5.14 -46.86 -30.50
N GLY A 490 5.43 -48.00 -31.11
CA GLY A 490 5.54 -48.12 -32.55
C GLY A 490 4.22 -47.69 -33.20
N LYS A 491 4.28 -46.70 -34.10
CA LYS A 491 3.29 -46.62 -35.18
C LYS A 491 3.25 -48.00 -35.81
N SER A 492 2.08 -48.64 -35.81
CA SER A 492 1.79 -49.83 -36.60
C SER A 492 2.35 -49.61 -38.01
N SER A 493 3.45 -50.31 -38.34
CA SER A 493 3.91 -50.44 -39.71
C SER A 493 2.86 -51.28 -40.43
N ALA A 494 1.86 -50.61 -41.01
CA ALA A 494 1.06 -51.22 -42.05
C ALA A 494 2.02 -51.49 -43.22
N ALA A 495 2.40 -52.75 -43.34
CA ALA A 495 3.10 -53.27 -44.49
C ALA A 495 2.23 -53.02 -45.73
N ALA A 496 2.60 -52.04 -46.54
CA ALA A 496 2.23 -52.03 -47.95
C ALA A 496 3.15 -53.04 -48.65
N GLY A 497 2.76 -54.32 -48.54
CA GLY A 497 3.24 -55.36 -49.42
C GLY A 497 2.73 -55.06 -50.82
N SER A 498 3.66 -54.86 -51.73
CA SER A 498 3.48 -54.93 -53.17
C SER A 498 2.81 -56.25 -53.60
N GLN A 499 1.65 -56.16 -54.25
CA GLN A 499 1.34 -56.84 -55.51
C GLN A 499 0.51 -55.92 -56.38
#